data_AF-B2BGK5-F1
#
_entry.id   AF-B2BGK5-F1
#
_cell.length_a   1.000
_cell.length_b   1.000
_cell.length_c   1.000
_cell.angle_alpha   90.00
_cell.angle_beta   90.00
_cell.angle_gamma   90.00
#
_symmetry.space_group_name_H-M   'P 1'
#
loop_
_entity.id
_entity.type
_entity.pdbx_description
1 polymer ?
#
loop_
_entity_poly.entity_id
_entity_poly.type
_entity_poly.pdbx_seq_one_letter_code
_entity_poly.pdbx_strand_id
1 'polypeptide(L)'
;CFGPAYEYATILDTALRKHKVRDRVPMTFVTSEPYIGHLGLGGVGDSRGMLEHEFRNRHINFITNAKVTKVEAGKMFVDEMNAEGEVAKQHELEFKHSMLLPGFKGVDPVANVEGLCNPRGFVIVDEHQRSPKYTNIYSAGVCIAIPPVEVTPVPTGAPKTGYMIE
;
A
#
# COMPACT_ATOMS: atom_id res chain seq x y z
N CYS A 1 2.97 2.69 -0.02
CA CYS A 1 3.34 3.16 1.32
C CYS A 1 2.71 2.19 2.30
N PHE A 2 3.45 1.16 2.74
CA PHE A 2 2.86 0.04 3.51
C PHE A 2 3.19 0.12 5.00
N GLY A 3 4.35 0.64 5.37
CA GLY A 3 4.80 0.79 6.77
C GLY A 3 3.74 1.39 7.71
N PRO A 4 3.10 2.52 7.36
CA PRO A 4 2.07 3.13 8.21
C PRO A 4 0.83 2.25 8.44
N ALA A 5 0.52 1.30 7.54
CA ALA A 5 -0.58 0.37 7.75
C ALA A 5 -0.23 -0.64 8.86
N TYR A 6 0.98 -1.20 8.82
CA TYR A 6 1.50 -2.08 9.88
C TYR A 6 1.56 -1.35 11.23
N GLU A 7 2.10 -0.13 11.22
CA GLU A 7 2.17 0.74 12.39
C GLU A 7 0.77 0.98 12.98
N TYR A 8 -0.18 1.43 12.17
CA TYR A 8 -1.53 1.71 12.65
C TYR A 8 -2.21 0.48 13.25
N ALA A 9 -2.09 -0.68 12.60
CA ALA A 9 -2.66 -1.93 13.11
C ALA A 9 -2.08 -2.32 14.47
N THR A 10 -0.76 -2.19 14.66
CA THR A 10 -0.09 -2.55 15.92
C THR A 10 -0.35 -1.54 17.04
N ILE A 11 -0.44 -0.24 16.73
CA ILE A 11 -0.81 0.79 17.72
C ILE A 11 -2.27 0.60 18.15
N LEU A 12 -3.18 0.30 17.22
CA LEU A 12 -4.58 0.02 17.54
C LEU A 12 -4.73 -1.20 18.45
N ASP A 13 -4.06 -2.32 18.14
CA ASP A 13 -4.03 -3.50 19.02
C ASP A 13 -3.52 -3.15 20.43
N THR A 14 -2.43 -2.37 20.51
CA THR A 14 -1.86 -1.91 21.79
C THR A 14 -2.86 -1.07 22.58
N ALA A 15 -3.56 -0.14 21.92
CA ALA A 15 -4.58 0.69 22.56
C ALA A 15 -5.76 -0.15 23.07
N LEU A 16 -6.27 -1.09 22.26
CA LEU A 16 -7.36 -2.00 22.66
C LEU A 16 -6.97 -2.89 23.85
N ARG A 17 -5.72 -3.36 23.90
CA ARG A 17 -5.19 -4.13 25.04
C ARG A 17 -5.07 -3.27 26.29
N LYS A 18 -4.57 -2.04 26.17
CA LYS A 18 -4.50 -1.07 27.28
C LYS A 18 -5.88 -0.81 27.90
N HIS A 19 -6.92 -0.76 27.06
CA HIS A 19 -8.31 -0.62 27.51
C HIS A 19 -8.98 -1.95 27.91
N LYS A 20 -8.28 -3.08 27.84
CA LYS A 20 -8.79 -4.43 28.17
C LYS A 20 -10.03 -4.82 27.38
N VAL A 21 -10.06 -4.48 26.10
CA VAL A 21 -11.20 -4.78 25.20
C VAL A 21 -10.82 -5.58 23.95
N ARG A 22 -9.53 -5.90 23.79
CA ARG A 22 -8.98 -6.53 22.57
C ARG A 22 -9.60 -7.90 22.25
N ASP A 23 -9.97 -8.66 23.27
CA ASP A 23 -10.65 -9.96 23.18
C ASP A 23 -12.02 -9.88 22.48
N ARG A 24 -12.67 -8.71 22.50
CA ARG A 24 -13.97 -8.46 21.87
C ARG A 24 -13.89 -7.85 20.48
N VAL A 25 -12.67 -7.59 19.97
CA VAL A 25 -12.44 -6.87 18.71
C VAL A 25 -11.63 -7.75 17.76
N PRO A 26 -12.26 -8.49 16.83
CA PRO A 26 -11.52 -9.18 15.77
C PRO A 26 -10.84 -8.16 14.85
N MET A 27 -9.63 -8.49 14.42
CA MET A 27 -8.81 -7.63 13.55
C MET A 27 -8.33 -8.43 12.34
N THR A 28 -8.50 -7.85 11.15
CA THR A 28 -8.02 -8.39 9.88
C THR A 28 -7.23 -7.32 9.15
N PHE A 29 -6.01 -7.64 8.74
CA PHE A 29 -5.15 -6.80 7.93
C PHE A 29 -5.28 -7.20 6.46
N VAL A 30 -5.71 -6.28 5.61
CA VAL A 30 -5.86 -6.52 4.17
C VAL A 30 -4.78 -5.74 3.44
N THR A 31 -3.98 -6.41 2.62
CA THR A 31 -2.89 -5.79 1.86
C THR A 31 -2.80 -6.31 0.43
N SER A 32 -2.45 -5.40 -0.48
CA SER A 32 -2.09 -5.75 -1.86
C SER A 32 -0.72 -6.40 -1.97
N GLU A 33 0.07 -6.42 -0.89
CA GLU A 33 1.37 -7.06 -0.88
C GLU A 33 1.24 -8.57 -1.15
N PRO A 34 2.19 -9.18 -1.88
CA PRO A 34 2.17 -10.62 -2.16
C PRO A 34 2.40 -11.49 -0.91
N TYR A 35 3.07 -10.93 0.09
CA TYR A 35 3.27 -11.51 1.42
C TYR A 35 3.46 -10.37 2.43
N ILE A 36 3.29 -10.67 3.72
CA ILE A 36 3.45 -9.67 4.78
C ILE A 36 4.90 -9.20 4.86
N GLY A 37 5.13 -7.88 4.87
CA GLY A 37 6.47 -7.32 4.95
C GLY A 37 7.20 -7.19 3.61
N HIS A 38 6.49 -7.34 2.49
CA HIS A 38 7.03 -7.00 1.17
C HIS A 38 7.39 -5.50 1.06
N LEU A 39 6.61 -4.64 1.71
CA LEU A 39 6.78 -3.19 1.85
C LEU A 39 6.85 -2.39 0.52
N GLY A 40 6.56 -3.04 -0.61
CA GLY A 40 6.73 -2.48 -1.95
C GLY A 40 8.18 -2.47 -2.42
N LEU A 41 9.06 -3.22 -1.75
CA LEU A 41 10.51 -3.23 -1.97
C LEU A 41 11.07 -4.64 -2.23
N GLY A 42 10.22 -5.67 -2.37
CA GLY A 42 10.68 -7.06 -2.40
C GLY A 42 11.11 -7.59 -1.03
N GLY A 43 10.72 -6.91 0.05
CA GLY A 43 11.19 -7.19 1.41
C GLY A 43 12.52 -6.52 1.75
N VAL A 44 12.71 -6.18 3.03
CA VAL A 44 13.97 -5.61 3.56
C VAL A 44 14.43 -6.44 4.74
N GLY A 45 15.60 -7.08 4.64
CA GLY A 45 16.07 -8.03 5.66
C GLY A 45 15.03 -9.12 5.96
N ASP A 46 14.80 -9.43 7.23
CA ASP A 46 13.75 -10.36 7.67
C ASP A 46 12.41 -9.67 8.01
N SER A 47 12.09 -8.59 7.30
CA SER A 47 10.78 -7.90 7.44
C SER A 47 9.59 -8.87 7.35
N ARG A 48 9.68 -9.89 6.49
CA ARG A 48 8.65 -10.93 6.38
C ARG A 48 8.48 -11.71 7.67
N GLY A 49 9.54 -12.36 8.16
CA GLY A 49 9.47 -13.18 9.37
C GLY A 49 9.06 -12.36 10.59
N MET A 50 9.64 -11.16 10.74
CA MET A 50 9.36 -10.27 11.85
C MET A 50 7.89 -9.80 11.88
N LEU A 51 7.37 -9.29 10.76
CA LEU A 51 6.00 -8.75 10.72
C LEU A 51 4.94 -9.86 10.77
N GLU A 52 5.17 -11.01 10.11
CA GLU A 52 4.28 -12.17 10.21
C GLU A 52 4.24 -12.72 11.65
N HIS A 53 5.38 -12.79 12.33
CA HIS A 53 5.44 -13.22 13.72
C HIS A 53 4.68 -12.25 14.64
N GLU A 54 4.89 -10.94 14.48
CA GLU A 54 4.22 -9.93 15.28
C GLU A 54 2.70 -9.95 15.11
N PHE A 55 2.20 -10.11 13.88
CA PHE A 55 0.76 -10.22 13.63
C PHE A 55 0.14 -11.46 14.26
N ARG A 56 0.84 -12.61 14.19
CA ARG A 56 0.38 -13.84 14.85
C ARG A 56 0.36 -13.69 16.38
N ASN A 57 1.41 -13.10 16.97
CA ASN A 57 1.45 -12.83 18.41
C ASN A 57 0.32 -11.89 18.86
N ARG A 58 -0.08 -10.95 18.01
CA ARG A 58 -1.20 -10.02 18.26
C ARG A 58 -2.57 -10.59 17.91
N HIS A 59 -2.64 -11.81 17.36
CA HIS A 59 -3.86 -12.42 16.83
C HIS A 59 -4.58 -11.54 15.79
N ILE A 60 -3.79 -10.94 14.89
CA ILE A 60 -4.28 -10.19 13.73
C ILE A 60 -4.26 -11.14 12.54
N ASN A 61 -5.44 -11.46 12.01
CA ASN A 61 -5.56 -12.22 10.77
C ASN A 61 -5.13 -11.35 9.60
N PHE A 62 -4.69 -11.93 8.49
CA PHE A 62 -4.32 -11.15 7.31
C PHE A 62 -4.70 -11.82 5.99
N ILE A 63 -4.93 -10.98 4.98
CA ILE A 63 -5.19 -11.37 3.60
C ILE A 63 -4.20 -10.60 2.72
N THR A 64 -3.32 -11.34 2.03
CA THR A 64 -2.33 -10.83 1.07
C THR A 64 -2.85 -10.99 -0.35
N ASN A 65 -2.16 -10.45 -1.36
CA ASN A 65 -2.65 -10.40 -2.74
C ASN A 65 -4.08 -9.86 -2.84
N ALA A 66 -4.45 -8.92 -1.97
CA ALA A 66 -5.83 -8.50 -1.82
C ALA A 66 -6.11 -7.19 -2.57
N LYS A 67 -7.21 -7.18 -3.31
CA LYS A 67 -7.76 -5.99 -3.97
C LYS A 67 -9.14 -5.71 -3.41
N VAL A 68 -9.29 -4.56 -2.75
CA VAL A 68 -10.61 -4.08 -2.34
C VAL A 68 -11.37 -3.60 -3.58
N THR A 69 -12.50 -4.22 -3.87
CA THR A 69 -13.33 -3.90 -5.04
C THR A 69 -14.43 -2.91 -4.71
N LYS A 70 -15.00 -3.01 -3.51
CA LYS A 70 -16.10 -2.15 -3.05
C LYS A 70 -16.07 -2.02 -1.54
N VAL A 71 -16.47 -0.85 -1.05
CA VAL A 71 -16.75 -0.61 0.37
C VAL A 71 -18.16 -0.05 0.47
N GLU A 72 -18.96 -0.65 1.34
CA GLU A 72 -20.30 -0.21 1.73
C GLU A 72 -20.32 0.09 3.23
N ALA A 73 -21.46 0.56 3.73
CA ALA A 73 -21.64 0.80 5.16
C ALA A 73 -21.45 -0.50 5.96
N GLY A 74 -20.31 -0.59 6.65
CA GLY A 74 -19.98 -1.72 7.52
C GLY A 74 -19.54 -3.02 6.83
N LYS A 75 -19.34 -3.01 5.50
CA LYS A 75 -18.89 -4.20 4.75
C LYS A 75 -17.89 -3.84 3.66
N MET A 76 -16.85 -4.64 3.53
CA MET A 76 -15.80 -4.53 2.52
C MET A 76 -15.75 -5.79 1.66
N PHE A 77 -15.69 -5.60 0.35
CA PHE A 77 -15.57 -6.68 -0.65
C PHE A 77 -14.13 -6.74 -1.13
N VAL A 78 -13.50 -7.90 -1.00
CA VAL A 78 -12.07 -8.10 -1.26
C VAL A 78 -11.88 -9.32 -2.16
N ASP A 79 -11.22 -9.11 -3.30
CA ASP A 79 -10.74 -10.19 -4.14
C ASP A 79 -9.29 -10.52 -3.74
N GLU A 80 -9.05 -11.77 -3.36
CA GLU A 80 -7.72 -12.33 -3.16
C GLU A 80 -7.25 -12.96 -4.48
N MET A 81 -6.10 -12.53 -4.97
CA MET A 81 -5.55 -12.95 -6.26
C MET A 81 -4.56 -14.11 -6.10
N ASN A 82 -4.50 -15.02 -7.09
CA ASN A 82 -3.42 -16.01 -7.20
C ASN A 82 -2.13 -15.37 -7.76
N ALA A 83 -1.08 -16.18 -7.95
CA ALA A 83 0.21 -15.71 -8.47
C ALA A 83 0.11 -15.19 -9.92
N GLU A 84 -0.86 -15.70 -10.68
CA GLU A 84 -1.14 -15.33 -12.07
C GLU A 84 -1.95 -14.03 -12.20
N GLY A 85 -2.43 -13.48 -11.07
CA GLY A 85 -3.24 -12.25 -11.06
C GLY A 85 -4.72 -12.49 -11.38
N GLU A 86 -5.21 -13.72 -11.23
CA GLU A 86 -6.62 -14.10 -11.33
C GLU A 86 -7.25 -14.19 -9.94
N VAL A 87 -8.58 -14.03 -9.85
CA VAL A 87 -9.28 -14.08 -8.56
C VAL A 87 -9.27 -15.52 -8.04
N ALA A 88 -8.54 -15.75 -6.95
CA ALA A 88 -8.49 -17.03 -6.26
C ALA A 88 -9.66 -17.19 -5.29
N LYS A 89 -10.02 -16.11 -4.58
CA LYS A 89 -11.08 -16.13 -3.57
C LYS A 89 -11.69 -14.75 -3.40
N GLN A 90 -12.99 -14.72 -3.12
CA GLN A 90 -13.69 -13.49 -2.74
C GLN A 90 -14.04 -13.52 -1.26
N HIS A 91 -13.87 -12.39 -0.59
CA HIS A 91 -14.16 -12.21 0.83
C HIS A 91 -15.13 -11.06 1.03
N GLU A 92 -16.08 -11.27 1.95
CA GLU A 92 -16.91 -10.22 2.51
C GLU A 92 -16.49 -10.01 3.97
N LEU A 93 -15.95 -8.84 4.26
CA LEU A 93 -15.43 -8.50 5.58
C LEU A 93 -16.34 -7.47 6.23
N GLU A 94 -17.02 -7.86 7.30
CA GLU A 94 -17.76 -6.93 8.14
C GLU A 94 -16.80 -6.10 9.00
N PHE A 95 -17.07 -4.81 9.12
CA PHE A 95 -16.27 -3.91 9.95
C PHE A 95 -17.13 -2.88 10.68
N LYS A 96 -16.73 -2.55 11.91
CA LYS A 96 -17.21 -1.36 12.63
C LYS A 96 -16.24 -0.18 12.50
N HIS A 97 -14.98 -0.49 12.27
CA HIS A 97 -13.90 0.48 12.05
C HIS A 97 -13.00 -0.08 10.95
N SER A 98 -12.64 0.75 9.97
CA SER A 98 -11.71 0.38 8.92
C SER A 98 -10.79 1.56 8.59
N MET A 99 -9.56 1.24 8.21
CA MET A 99 -8.58 2.19 7.71
C MET A 99 -7.84 1.51 6.56
N LEU A 100 -7.84 2.14 5.39
CA LEU A 100 -7.12 1.68 4.21
C LEU A 100 -6.21 2.79 3.72
N LEU A 101 -4.98 2.42 3.34
CA LEU A 101 -4.10 3.32 2.61
C LEU A 101 -4.45 3.26 1.12
N PRO A 102 -4.87 4.39 0.50
CA PRO A 102 -5.24 4.39 -0.90
C PRO A 102 -4.00 4.33 -1.80
N GLY A 103 -4.21 3.89 -3.04
CA GLY A 103 -3.20 4.02 -4.08
C GLY A 103 -2.96 5.48 -4.44
N PHE A 104 -1.70 5.88 -4.59
CA PHE A 104 -1.36 7.24 -5.01
C PHE A 104 -1.48 7.42 -6.52
N LYS A 105 -1.80 8.65 -6.92
CA LYS A 105 -1.83 9.17 -8.29
C LYS A 105 -1.35 10.63 -8.27
N GLY A 106 -0.90 11.11 -9.42
CA GLY A 106 -0.64 12.55 -9.60
C GLY A 106 -1.90 13.39 -9.45
N VAL A 107 -1.72 14.63 -9.03
CA VAL A 107 -2.81 15.60 -8.91
C VAL A 107 -3.26 16.08 -10.29
N ASP A 108 -4.56 16.30 -10.47
CA ASP A 108 -5.16 16.59 -11.78
C ASP A 108 -4.47 17.74 -12.55
N PRO A 109 -4.11 18.89 -11.93
CA PRO A 109 -3.45 19.97 -12.67
C PRO A 109 -2.11 19.58 -13.30
N VAL A 110 -1.38 18.66 -12.67
CA VAL A 110 -0.08 18.17 -13.15
C VAL A 110 -0.25 17.00 -14.12
N ALA A 111 -1.16 16.08 -13.80
CA ALA A 111 -1.45 14.90 -14.61
C ALA A 111 -2.01 15.26 -15.99
N ASN A 112 -2.74 16.37 -16.10
CA ASN A 112 -3.34 16.85 -17.34
C ASN A 112 -2.37 17.64 -18.24
N VAL A 113 -1.12 17.88 -17.80
CA VAL A 113 -0.11 18.48 -18.67
C VAL A 113 0.35 17.44 -19.67
N GLU A 114 0.01 17.66 -20.94
CA GLU A 114 0.27 16.72 -22.02
C GLU A 114 1.75 16.30 -22.05
N GLY A 115 2.02 15.00 -21.99
CA GLY A 115 3.37 14.43 -22.07
C GLY A 115 4.32 14.77 -20.91
N LEU A 116 3.84 15.40 -19.83
CA LEU A 116 4.62 15.61 -18.61
C LEU A 116 4.65 14.35 -17.73
N CYS A 117 3.53 13.61 -17.70
CA CYS A 117 3.30 12.53 -16.75
C CYS A 117 3.11 11.17 -17.42
N ASN A 118 3.33 10.11 -16.64
CA ASN A 118 2.89 8.76 -17.00
C ASN A 118 1.36 8.60 -16.86
N PRO A 119 0.76 7.47 -17.26
CA PRO A 119 -0.70 7.25 -17.17
C PRO A 119 -1.30 7.34 -15.75
N ARG A 120 -0.47 7.31 -14.70
CA ARG A 120 -0.90 7.49 -13.30
C ARG A 120 -0.73 8.94 -12.80
N GLY A 121 -0.31 9.85 -13.66
CA GLY A 121 -0.13 11.28 -13.34
C GLY A 121 1.20 11.61 -12.66
N PHE A 122 2.14 10.67 -12.56
CA PHE A 122 3.46 10.97 -11.99
C PHE A 122 4.37 11.59 -13.05
N VAL A 123 5.09 12.65 -12.68
CA VAL A 123 5.97 13.42 -13.57
C VAL A 123 7.14 12.55 -14.03
N ILE A 124 7.36 12.49 -15.35
CA ILE A 124 8.50 11.81 -15.94
C ILE A 124 9.70 12.75 -15.86
N VAL A 125 10.79 12.29 -15.24
CA VAL A 125 12.03 13.06 -15.04
C VAL A 125 13.26 12.28 -15.51
N ASP A 126 14.31 13.01 -15.87
CA ASP A 126 15.67 12.47 -16.06
C ASP A 126 16.42 12.35 -14.72
N GLU A 127 17.68 11.90 -14.77
CA GLU A 127 18.56 11.74 -13.59
C GLU A 127 18.91 13.06 -12.89
N HIS A 128 18.56 14.20 -13.49
CA HIS A 128 18.72 15.55 -12.93
C HIS A 128 17.39 16.14 -12.46
N GLN A 129 16.37 15.30 -12.25
CA GLN A 129 15.04 15.69 -11.80
C GLN A 129 14.29 16.61 -12.77
N ARG A 130 14.68 16.67 -14.04
CA ARG A 130 14.10 17.55 -15.05
C ARG A 130 13.18 16.79 -15.99
N SER A 131 12.09 17.41 -16.42
CA SER A 131 11.22 16.83 -17.46
C SER A 131 11.96 16.72 -18.80
N PRO A 132 11.97 15.55 -19.46
CA PRO A 132 12.52 15.41 -20.81
C PRO A 132 11.73 16.19 -21.88
N LYS A 133 10.44 16.45 -21.66
CA LYS A 133 9.57 17.20 -22.58
C LYS A 133 9.66 18.71 -22.37
N TYR A 134 9.75 19.15 -21.12
CA TYR A 134 9.76 20.56 -20.74
C TYR A 134 11.02 20.89 -19.94
N THR A 135 12.05 21.42 -20.61
CA THR A 135 13.39 21.61 -20.02
C THR A 135 13.46 22.64 -18.89
N ASN A 136 12.40 23.41 -18.67
CA ASN A 136 12.25 24.36 -17.56
C ASN A 136 11.36 23.82 -16.42
N ILE A 137 10.89 22.57 -16.49
CA ILE A 137 10.09 21.92 -15.44
C ILE A 137 10.94 20.86 -14.74
N TYR A 138 10.98 20.96 -13.42
CA TYR A 138 11.64 20.00 -12.52
C TYR A 138 10.63 19.42 -11.55
N SER A 139 10.90 18.23 -11.04
CA SER A 139 10.03 17.56 -10.07
C SER A 139 10.83 16.68 -9.12
N ALA A 140 10.47 16.71 -7.84
CA ALA A 140 11.08 15.92 -6.78
C ALA A 140 9.99 15.44 -5.80
N GLY A 141 10.23 14.34 -5.10
CA GLY A 141 9.28 13.81 -4.12
C GLY A 141 8.38 12.69 -4.63
N VAL A 142 7.24 12.51 -3.97
CA VAL A 142 6.30 11.42 -4.28
C VAL A 142 5.69 11.55 -5.69
N CYS A 143 5.70 12.75 -6.26
CA CYS A 143 5.11 13.07 -7.55
C CYS A 143 5.92 12.59 -8.77
N ILE A 144 7.17 12.13 -8.60
CA ILE A 144 7.96 11.61 -9.73
C ILE A 144 7.61 10.16 -10.07
N ALA A 145 7.69 9.84 -11.36
CA ALA A 145 7.55 8.49 -11.86
C ALA A 145 8.80 7.69 -11.53
N ILE A 146 8.64 6.62 -10.75
CA ILE A 146 9.70 5.64 -10.49
C ILE A 146 9.13 4.28 -10.91
N PRO A 147 9.87 3.51 -11.73
CA PRO A 147 9.43 2.18 -12.12
C PRO A 147 9.24 1.31 -10.87
N PRO A 148 8.24 0.41 -10.86
CA PRO A 148 8.09 -0.55 -9.79
C PRO A 148 9.34 -1.46 -9.73
N VAL A 149 9.71 -1.87 -8.52
CA VAL A 149 10.87 -2.77 -8.29
C VAL A 149 10.64 -4.17 -8.86
N GLU A 150 9.40 -4.63 -8.83
CA GLU A 150 8.97 -5.89 -9.42
C GLU A 150 7.47 -5.82 -9.79
N VAL A 151 7.02 -6.78 -10.61
CA VAL A 151 5.61 -6.96 -10.91
C VAL A 151 5.00 -7.87 -9.84
N THR A 152 3.89 -7.43 -9.25
CA THR A 152 3.15 -8.16 -8.20
C THR A 152 1.75 -8.49 -8.68
N PRO A 153 1.10 -9.57 -8.18
CA PRO A 153 -0.23 -9.99 -8.65
C PRO A 153 -1.30 -8.91 -8.48
N VAL A 154 -1.26 -8.20 -7.36
CA VAL A 154 -1.99 -6.94 -7.20
C VAL A 154 -1.01 -5.78 -7.34
N PRO A 155 -1.28 -4.77 -8.19
CA PRO A 155 -0.32 -3.69 -8.43
C PRO A 155 0.14 -2.97 -7.15
N THR A 156 1.40 -3.18 -6.78
CA THR A 156 2.09 -2.44 -5.72
C THR A 156 3.14 -1.50 -6.29
N GLY A 157 3.58 -0.52 -5.50
CA GLY A 157 4.58 0.46 -5.93
C GLY A 157 5.61 0.72 -4.85
N ALA A 158 6.82 1.04 -5.28
CA ALA A 158 7.93 1.37 -4.37
C ALA A 158 7.64 2.68 -3.61
N PRO A 159 7.89 2.70 -2.28
CA PRO A 159 7.79 3.93 -1.49
C PRO A 159 8.86 4.94 -1.91
N LYS A 160 8.53 6.23 -1.77
CA LYS A 160 9.49 7.34 -1.88
C LYS A 160 9.63 7.93 -0.47
N THR A 161 10.80 7.78 0.13
CA THR A 161 11.07 8.13 1.54
C THR A 161 11.94 9.39 1.65
N GLY A 162 12.02 9.99 2.84
CA GLY A 162 12.66 11.29 3.06
C GLY A 162 14.06 11.43 2.46
N TYR A 163 14.98 10.51 2.76
CA TYR A 163 16.36 10.57 2.24
C TYR A 163 16.46 10.51 0.70
N MET A 164 15.46 9.94 0.02
CA MET A 164 15.44 9.88 -1.45
C MET A 164 14.86 11.15 -2.08
N ILE A 165 14.13 11.94 -1.29
CA ILE A 165 13.37 13.11 -1.73
C ILE A 165 14.11 14.41 -1.40
N GLU A 166 14.71 14.46 -0.21
CA GLU A 166 15.49 15.58 0.34
C GLU A 166 16.93 15.59 -0.21
#